data_AF-A0A3B8SYM6-F1
#
_entry.id   AF-A0A3B8SYM6-F1
#
_cell.length_a   1.000
_cell.length_b   1.000
_cell.length_c   1.000
_cell.angle_alpha   90.00
_cell.angle_beta   90.00
_cell.angle_gamma   90.00
#
_symmetry.space_group_name_H-M   'P 1'
#
loop_
_entity.id
_entity.type
_entity.pdbx_description
1 polymer ?
#
loop_
_entity_poly.entity_id
_entity_poly.type
_entity_poly.pdbx_seq_one_letter_code
_entity_poly.pdbx_strand_id
1 'polypeptide(L)'
;VEGEALATLVVNNMRGIVKVAAVKAPGFGDRRKAMLQDIAVLTGGTVISEEVGLSLETATLDDLGTAKRIQISKENTTIIDGAGKADDIKGRVKQIEAQIEETSSDYDREKLQERKAKLAGGVAVIKVGAGSEVEMKEKKARVEDALHSTRAAVEEGVVAGGGVTLIRALQAVGELTGDNEEQNVGIQIAKRSMEAPLRQIVTNAGGEASVVVDKVKQGEGNFGFNAASGEYGDMIEMGILDPAKVTRSALQAAASVAGLMITTECMITEIKEDKPAASAMDPGMGGMM
;
A
#
# COMPACT_ATOMS: atom_id res chain seq x y z
N VAL A 1 22.69 -5.70 -8.07
CA VAL A 1 22.74 -5.52 -9.53
C VAL A 1 22.92 -4.04 -9.80
N GLU A 2 24.07 -3.66 -10.33
CA GLU A 2 24.49 -2.26 -10.51
C GLU A 2 25.24 -2.11 -11.85
N GLY A 3 25.51 -0.87 -12.26
CA GLY A 3 26.31 -0.57 -13.45
C GLY A 3 25.76 -1.17 -14.74
N GLU A 4 26.66 -1.69 -15.58
CA GLU A 4 26.35 -2.26 -16.89
C GLU A 4 25.38 -3.45 -16.81
N ALA A 5 25.46 -4.28 -15.76
CA ALA A 5 24.56 -5.40 -15.56
C ALA A 5 23.09 -4.95 -15.45
N LEU A 6 22.83 -3.84 -14.75
CA LEU A 6 21.49 -3.27 -14.65
C LEU A 6 21.02 -2.71 -15.99
N ALA A 7 21.87 -1.96 -16.68
CA ALA A 7 21.54 -1.38 -17.98
C ALA A 7 21.16 -2.45 -19.00
N THR A 8 21.91 -3.55 -19.06
CA THR A 8 21.64 -4.69 -19.95
C THR A 8 20.28 -5.34 -19.66
N LEU A 9 19.93 -5.55 -18.39
CA LEU A 9 18.62 -6.09 -18.02
C LEU A 9 17.47 -5.16 -18.40
N VAL A 10 17.63 -3.85 -18.20
CA VAL A 10 16.62 -2.85 -18.55
C VAL A 10 16.38 -2.82 -20.06
N VAL A 11 17.44 -2.75 -20.85
CA VAL A 11 17.33 -2.70 -22.32
C VAL A 11 16.69 -3.98 -22.87
N ASN A 12 17.10 -5.15 -22.38
CA ASN A 12 16.56 -6.42 -22.84
C ASN A 12 15.10 -6.64 -22.41
N ASN A 13 14.71 -6.16 -21.23
CA ASN A 13 13.33 -6.19 -20.75
C ASN A 13 12.43 -5.27 -21.59
N MET A 14 12.88 -4.05 -21.88
CA MET A 14 12.14 -3.12 -22.75
C MET A 14 12.00 -3.62 -24.19
N ARG A 15 13.01 -4.33 -24.71
CA ARG A 15 12.98 -4.94 -26.04
C ARG A 15 12.19 -6.24 -26.10
N GLY A 16 11.69 -6.75 -24.97
CA GLY A 16 10.91 -7.98 -24.90
C GLY A 16 11.71 -9.26 -25.14
N ILE A 17 13.05 -9.21 -25.11
CA ILE A 17 13.91 -10.38 -25.29
C ILE A 17 13.79 -11.31 -24.08
N VAL A 18 13.85 -10.75 -22.88
CA VAL A 18 13.64 -11.47 -21.60
C VAL A 18 12.80 -10.61 -20.66
N LYS A 19 11.77 -11.20 -20.06
CA LYS A 19 10.98 -10.54 -19.01
C LYS A 19 11.67 -10.76 -17.67
N VAL A 20 12.32 -9.73 -17.13
CA VAL A 20 13.17 -9.85 -15.93
C VAL A 20 12.97 -8.67 -14.98
N ALA A 21 13.11 -8.95 -13.69
CA ALA A 21 13.15 -7.94 -12.63
C ALA A 21 14.27 -8.28 -11.65
N ALA A 22 14.95 -7.25 -11.15
CA ALA A 22 16.00 -7.39 -10.14
C ALA A 22 15.56 -6.74 -8.84
N VAL A 23 15.67 -7.47 -7.73
CA VAL A 23 15.32 -7.00 -6.38
C VAL A 23 16.52 -7.13 -5.46
N LYS A 24 16.70 -6.17 -4.54
CA LYS A 24 17.78 -6.24 -3.56
C LYS A 24 17.46 -7.36 -2.55
N ALA A 25 18.47 -8.13 -2.18
CA ALA A 25 18.32 -9.19 -1.18
C ALA A 25 17.82 -8.63 0.17
N PRO A 26 16.91 -9.33 0.88
CA PRO A 26 16.42 -8.89 2.17
C PRO A 26 17.49 -9.02 3.26
N GLY A 27 17.50 -8.08 4.21
CA GLY A 27 18.40 -8.13 5.36
C GLY A 27 19.87 -7.79 5.06
N PHE A 28 20.71 -7.93 6.08
CA PHE A 28 22.14 -7.60 6.04
C PHE A 28 22.98 -8.68 6.73
N GLY A 29 24.26 -8.79 6.37
CA GLY A 29 25.20 -9.75 6.96
C GLY A 29 24.70 -11.20 6.89
N ASP A 30 24.88 -11.95 7.97
CA ASP A 30 24.46 -13.36 8.05
C ASP A 30 22.95 -13.55 7.96
N ARG A 31 22.17 -12.54 8.38
CA ARG A 31 20.71 -12.58 8.20
C ARG A 31 20.34 -12.59 6.73
N ARG A 32 21.07 -11.87 5.88
CA ARG A 32 20.85 -11.90 4.43
C ARG A 32 21.06 -13.30 3.87
N LYS A 33 22.15 -13.98 4.27
CA LYS A 33 22.45 -15.35 3.86
C LYS A 33 21.34 -16.30 4.32
N ALA A 34 20.92 -16.19 5.58
CA ALA A 34 19.86 -17.02 6.13
C ALA A 34 18.50 -16.80 5.45
N MET A 35 18.14 -15.56 5.12
CA MET A 35 16.90 -15.22 4.40
C MET A 35 16.94 -15.61 2.92
N LEU A 36 18.11 -15.55 2.26
CA LEU A 36 18.27 -16.10 0.91
C LEU A 36 18.08 -17.60 0.90
N GLN A 37 18.58 -18.31 1.93
CA GLN A 37 18.32 -19.73 2.09
C GLN A 37 16.84 -20.02 2.32
N ASP A 38 16.13 -19.17 3.07
CA ASP A 38 14.68 -19.30 3.27
C ASP A 38 13.92 -19.18 1.94
N ILE A 39 14.31 -18.22 1.08
CA ILE A 39 13.74 -18.05 -0.26
C ILE A 39 14.05 -19.25 -1.15
N ALA A 40 15.28 -19.75 -1.10
CA ALA A 40 15.71 -20.94 -1.84
C ALA A 40 14.87 -22.17 -1.46
N VAL A 41 14.70 -22.44 -0.16
CA VAL A 41 13.84 -23.53 0.33
C VAL A 41 12.39 -23.34 -0.08
N LEU A 42 11.86 -22.11 -0.02
CA LEU A 42 10.47 -21.81 -0.42
C LEU A 42 10.23 -22.04 -1.92
N THR A 43 11.23 -21.73 -2.76
CA THR A 43 11.12 -21.78 -4.24
C THR A 43 11.71 -23.04 -4.87
N GLY A 44 12.39 -23.87 -4.08
CA GLY A 44 13.10 -25.06 -4.55
C GLY A 44 14.41 -24.76 -5.30
N GLY A 45 14.94 -23.54 -5.19
CA GLY A 45 16.19 -23.13 -5.82
C GLY A 45 17.42 -23.34 -4.93
N THR A 46 18.60 -23.06 -5.48
CA THR A 46 19.88 -23.12 -4.77
C THR A 46 20.46 -21.70 -4.64
N VAL A 47 20.93 -21.32 -3.45
CA VAL A 47 21.62 -20.04 -3.26
C VAL A 47 23.01 -20.14 -3.89
N ILE A 48 23.26 -19.35 -4.94
CA ILE A 48 24.60 -19.22 -5.52
C ILE A 48 25.46 -18.36 -4.59
N SER A 49 26.52 -18.97 -4.04
CA SER A 49 27.46 -18.31 -3.14
C SER A 49 28.89 -18.80 -3.40
N GLU A 50 29.81 -17.85 -3.51
CA GLU A 50 31.25 -18.13 -3.67
C GLU A 50 31.82 -18.89 -2.47
N GLU A 51 31.26 -18.72 -1.27
CA GLU A 51 31.69 -19.43 -0.05
C GLU A 51 31.47 -20.94 -0.13
N VAL A 52 30.51 -21.37 -0.93
CA VAL A 52 30.17 -22.79 -1.18
C VAL A 52 30.78 -23.27 -2.50
N GLY A 53 31.60 -22.44 -3.16
CA GLY A 53 32.29 -22.77 -4.41
C GLY A 53 31.40 -22.71 -5.66
N LEU A 54 30.21 -22.10 -5.58
CA LEU A 54 29.32 -21.91 -6.72
C LEU A 54 29.57 -20.54 -7.37
N SER A 55 29.58 -20.49 -8.71
CA SER A 55 29.71 -19.25 -9.48
C SER A 55 28.48 -19.01 -10.35
N LEU A 56 28.23 -17.75 -10.70
CA LEU A 56 27.12 -17.39 -11.59
C LEU A 56 27.30 -17.92 -13.01
N GLU A 57 28.56 -18.15 -13.43
CA GLU A 57 28.89 -18.65 -14.77
C GLU A 57 28.54 -20.13 -14.95
N THR A 58 28.58 -20.91 -13.86
CA THR A 58 28.27 -22.35 -13.88
C THR A 58 26.83 -22.65 -13.47
N ALA A 59 26.03 -21.63 -13.14
CA ALA A 59 24.65 -21.79 -12.72
C ALA A 59 23.78 -22.41 -13.83
N THR A 60 23.00 -23.42 -13.46
CA THR A 60 22.11 -24.15 -14.37
C THR A 60 20.64 -23.81 -14.10
N LEU A 61 19.74 -24.30 -14.96
CA LEU A 61 18.29 -24.14 -14.74
C LEU A 61 17.81 -24.86 -13.48
N ASP A 62 18.50 -25.93 -13.05
CA ASP A 62 18.15 -26.70 -11.85
C ASP A 62 18.50 -25.93 -10.57
N ASP A 63 19.38 -24.93 -10.64
CA ASP A 63 19.71 -24.07 -9.52
C ASP A 63 18.68 -22.95 -9.31
N LEU A 64 17.79 -22.71 -10.28
CA LEU A 64 16.80 -21.65 -10.23
C LEU A 64 15.57 -22.03 -9.42
N GLY A 65 15.16 -21.15 -8.51
CA GLY A 65 13.90 -21.27 -7.80
C GLY A 65 12.70 -21.00 -8.72
N THR A 66 11.60 -21.70 -8.49
CA THR A 66 10.35 -21.51 -9.24
C THR A 66 9.18 -21.15 -8.32
N ALA A 67 8.28 -20.32 -8.83
CA ALA A 67 7.07 -19.89 -8.14
C ALA A 67 5.97 -19.58 -9.15
N LYS A 68 4.71 -19.72 -8.75
CA LYS A 68 3.57 -19.49 -9.62
C LYS A 68 3.39 -18.03 -10.01
N ARG A 69 3.65 -17.11 -9.07
CA ARG A 69 3.54 -15.67 -9.31
C ARG A 69 4.47 -14.90 -8.39
N ILE A 70 5.12 -13.88 -8.94
CA ILE A 70 5.94 -12.93 -8.19
C ILE A 70 5.35 -11.53 -8.44
N GLN A 71 5.13 -10.77 -7.37
CA GLN A 71 4.66 -9.39 -7.44
C GLN A 71 5.68 -8.47 -6.79
N ILE A 72 6.11 -7.46 -7.54
CA ILE A 72 7.12 -6.50 -7.09
C ILE A 72 6.47 -5.10 -7.13
N SER A 73 6.55 -4.39 -6.01
CA SER A 73 6.23 -2.97 -5.89
C SER A 73 7.49 -2.18 -5.57
N LYS A 74 7.38 -0.86 -5.42
CA LYS A 74 8.51 0.02 -5.09
C LYS A 74 9.23 -0.41 -3.79
N GLU A 75 8.49 -0.92 -2.82
CA GLU A 75 8.99 -1.21 -1.47
C GLU A 75 8.94 -2.70 -1.10
N ASN A 76 8.09 -3.49 -1.76
CA ASN A 76 7.82 -4.87 -1.36
C ASN A 76 7.95 -5.86 -2.52
N THR A 77 8.40 -7.07 -2.22
CA THR A 77 8.40 -8.21 -3.15
C THR A 77 7.67 -9.38 -2.50
N THR A 78 6.68 -9.92 -3.19
CA THR A 78 5.85 -11.04 -2.73
C THR A 78 6.02 -12.22 -3.67
N ILE A 79 6.42 -13.37 -3.11
CA ILE A 79 6.51 -14.65 -3.83
C ILE A 79 5.29 -15.47 -3.46
N ILE A 80 4.51 -15.88 -4.45
CA ILE A 80 3.24 -16.60 -4.26
C ILE A 80 3.39 -18.01 -4.81
N ASP A 81 3.12 -19.00 -3.96
CA ASP A 81 3.06 -20.42 -4.32
C ASP A 81 4.39 -20.89 -4.94
N GLY A 82 5.44 -20.89 -4.10
CA GLY A 82 6.78 -21.38 -4.46
C GLY A 82 6.82 -22.90 -4.58
N ALA A 83 7.64 -23.43 -5.48
CA ALA A 83 7.70 -24.87 -5.79
C ALA A 83 8.57 -25.69 -4.81
N GLY A 84 8.94 -25.13 -3.66
CA GLY A 84 9.70 -25.83 -2.64
C GLY A 84 8.96 -27.04 -2.07
N LYS A 85 9.71 -28.08 -1.69
CA LYS A 85 9.12 -29.28 -1.07
C LYS A 85 8.59 -28.94 0.33
N ALA A 86 7.38 -29.38 0.64
CA ALA A 86 6.73 -29.10 1.92
C ALA A 86 7.56 -29.59 3.13
N ASP A 87 8.29 -30.70 2.98
CA ASP A 87 9.13 -31.24 4.05
C ASP A 87 10.38 -30.40 4.30
N ASP A 88 10.98 -29.83 3.25
CA ASP A 88 12.13 -28.92 3.37
C ASP A 88 11.70 -27.61 4.05
N ILE A 89 10.52 -27.08 3.70
CA ILE A 89 9.94 -25.88 4.34
C ILE A 89 9.66 -26.16 5.82
N LYS A 90 9.02 -27.30 6.15
CA LYS A 90 8.76 -27.70 7.54
C LYS A 90 10.06 -27.89 8.33
N GLY A 91 11.06 -28.53 7.72
CA GLY A 91 12.38 -28.70 8.31
C GLY A 91 13.03 -27.34 8.61
N ARG A 92 12.93 -26.41 7.68
CA ARG A 92 13.45 -25.04 7.85
C ARG A 92 12.73 -24.27 8.95
N VAL A 93 11.41 -24.38 9.03
CA VAL A 93 10.61 -23.77 10.12
C VAL A 93 11.04 -24.33 11.48
N LYS A 94 11.21 -25.65 11.61
CA LYS A 94 11.69 -26.28 12.85
C LYS A 94 13.08 -25.83 13.27
N GLN A 95 14.00 -25.65 12.32
CA GLN A 95 15.33 -25.10 12.60
C GLN A 95 15.24 -23.69 13.19
N ILE A 96 14.36 -22.84 12.65
CA ILE A 96 14.17 -21.48 13.15
C ILE A 96 13.50 -21.50 14.54
N GLU A 97 12.57 -22.44 14.79
CA GLU A 97 11.97 -22.64 16.11
C GLU A 97 13.01 -23.00 17.18
N ALA A 98 13.92 -23.94 16.90
CA ALA A 98 15.00 -24.27 17.82
C ALA A 98 15.91 -23.06 18.10
N GLN A 99 16.25 -22.28 17.06
CA GLN A 99 17.05 -21.05 17.22
C GLN A 99 16.36 -19.98 18.08
N ILE A 100 15.02 -19.92 18.05
CA ILE A 100 14.22 -19.01 18.89
C ILE A 100 14.32 -19.40 20.37
N GLU A 101 14.36 -20.69 20.67
CA GLU A 101 14.46 -21.21 22.04
C GLU A 101 15.87 -21.04 22.61
N GLU A 102 16.90 -21.19 21.77
CA GLU A 102 18.30 -21.04 22.18
C GLU A 102 18.75 -19.60 22.36
N THR A 103 18.10 -18.62 21.71
CA THR A 103 18.50 -17.22 21.80
C THR A 103 18.04 -16.56 23.10
N SER A 104 18.98 -15.86 23.76
CA SER A 104 18.74 -15.02 24.94
C SER A 104 18.43 -13.56 24.59
N SER A 105 18.53 -13.18 23.31
CA SER A 105 18.30 -11.82 22.82
C SER A 105 16.87 -11.66 22.32
N ASP A 106 16.09 -10.78 22.96
CA ASP A 106 14.72 -10.49 22.55
C ASP A 106 14.64 -9.92 21.12
N TYR A 107 15.64 -9.13 20.73
CA TYR A 107 15.76 -8.61 19.37
C TYR A 107 15.94 -9.73 18.33
N ASP A 108 16.80 -10.72 18.61
CA ASP A 108 17.00 -11.85 17.70
C ASP A 108 15.78 -12.77 17.68
N ARG A 109 15.11 -12.96 18.82
CA ARG A 109 13.86 -13.69 18.92
C ARG A 109 12.79 -13.09 18.02
N GLU A 110 12.56 -11.79 18.08
CA GLU A 110 11.59 -11.09 17.23
C GLU A 110 11.92 -11.30 15.73
N LYS A 111 13.20 -11.16 15.34
CA LYS A 111 13.61 -11.29 13.94
C LYS A 111 13.55 -12.73 13.42
N LEU A 112 13.79 -13.72 14.27
CA LEU A 112 13.58 -15.12 13.92
C LEU A 112 12.08 -15.43 13.81
N GLN A 113 11.24 -14.85 14.67
CA GLN A 113 9.79 -14.98 14.56
C GLN A 113 9.25 -14.37 13.25
N GLU A 114 9.76 -13.22 12.81
CA GLU A 114 9.40 -12.65 11.50
C GLU A 114 9.73 -13.59 10.34
N ARG A 115 10.92 -14.22 10.37
CA ARG A 115 11.33 -15.20 9.34
C ARG A 115 10.46 -16.43 9.36
N LYS A 116 10.21 -16.99 10.54
CA LYS A 116 9.28 -18.11 10.74
C LYS A 116 7.90 -17.76 10.21
N ALA A 117 7.37 -16.59 10.53
CA ALA A 117 6.07 -16.14 10.08
C ALA A 117 5.99 -16.00 8.55
N LYS A 118 7.07 -15.60 7.87
CA LYS A 118 7.11 -15.54 6.39
C LYS A 118 7.15 -16.92 5.72
N LEU A 119 7.74 -17.93 6.38
CA LEU A 119 7.82 -19.30 5.87
C LEU A 119 6.58 -20.13 6.21
N ALA A 120 6.05 -19.98 7.44
CA ALA A 120 4.87 -20.69 7.92
C ALA A 120 3.56 -19.98 7.54
N GLY A 121 3.60 -18.66 7.35
CA GLY A 121 2.48 -17.84 6.94
C GLY A 121 2.14 -18.12 5.49
N GLY A 122 1.10 -18.93 5.28
CA GLY A 122 0.56 -19.18 3.95
C GLY A 122 0.12 -17.89 3.27
N VAL A 123 0.27 -17.83 1.95
CA VAL A 123 -0.24 -16.72 1.15
C VAL A 123 -1.70 -17.00 0.80
N ALA A 124 -2.62 -16.20 1.33
CA ALA A 124 -4.02 -16.24 0.91
C ALA A 124 -4.17 -15.55 -0.46
N VAL A 125 -4.77 -16.25 -1.43
CA VAL A 125 -4.99 -15.73 -2.79
C VAL A 125 -6.48 -15.59 -3.06
N ILE A 126 -6.95 -14.36 -3.27
CA ILE A 126 -8.33 -14.08 -3.67
C ILE A 126 -8.39 -13.98 -5.20
N LYS A 127 -9.15 -14.89 -5.82
CA LYS A 127 -9.39 -14.87 -7.27
C LYS A 127 -10.71 -14.16 -7.56
N VAL A 128 -10.63 -12.98 -8.17
CA VAL A 128 -11.81 -12.16 -8.50
C VAL A 128 -12.32 -12.52 -9.89
N GLY A 129 -13.58 -12.96 -9.97
CA GLY A 129 -14.28 -13.22 -11.24
C GLY A 129 -15.32 -12.13 -11.54
N ALA A 130 -15.50 -11.85 -12.84
CA ALA A 130 -16.53 -10.95 -13.38
C ALA A 130 -16.92 -11.35 -14.82
N GLY A 131 -17.99 -10.75 -15.37
CA GLY A 131 -18.52 -11.07 -16.70
C GLY A 131 -17.75 -10.44 -17.85
N SER A 132 -17.05 -9.33 -17.59
CA SER A 132 -16.17 -8.65 -18.55
C SER A 132 -14.81 -8.30 -17.94
N GLU A 133 -13.81 -8.02 -18.77
CA GLU A 133 -12.47 -7.63 -18.29
C GLU A 133 -12.50 -6.29 -17.54
N VAL A 134 -13.34 -5.35 -17.99
CA VAL A 134 -13.48 -4.02 -17.36
C VAL A 134 -14.05 -4.16 -15.95
N GLU A 135 -15.12 -4.95 -15.79
CA GLU A 135 -15.69 -5.25 -14.47
C GLU A 135 -14.71 -6.00 -13.58
N MET A 136 -13.95 -6.94 -14.14
CA MET A 136 -12.96 -7.70 -13.38
C MET A 136 -11.89 -6.78 -12.79
N LYS A 137 -11.41 -5.79 -13.58
CA LYS A 137 -10.43 -4.80 -13.11
C LYS A 137 -10.99 -3.92 -11.99
N GLU A 138 -12.22 -3.42 -12.13
CA GLU A 138 -12.87 -2.60 -11.11
C GLU A 138 -13.12 -3.39 -9.82
N LYS A 139 -13.69 -4.59 -9.94
CA LYS A 139 -14.00 -5.44 -8.78
C LYS A 139 -12.73 -5.89 -8.07
N LYS A 140 -11.67 -6.17 -8.83
CA LYS A 140 -10.36 -6.48 -8.26
C LYS A 140 -9.79 -5.28 -7.50
N ALA A 141 -9.85 -4.07 -8.06
CA ALA A 141 -9.41 -2.86 -7.37
C ALA A 141 -10.18 -2.66 -6.05
N ARG A 142 -11.50 -2.82 -6.04
CA ARG A 142 -12.31 -2.75 -4.80
C ARG A 142 -11.88 -3.76 -3.74
N VAL A 143 -11.55 -4.99 -4.14
CA VAL A 143 -11.06 -6.02 -3.21
C VAL A 143 -9.68 -5.65 -2.64
N GLU A 144 -8.81 -5.08 -3.49
CA GLU A 144 -7.50 -4.58 -3.04
C GLU A 144 -7.68 -3.42 -2.05
N ASP A 145 -8.57 -2.46 -2.32
CA ASP A 145 -8.87 -1.34 -1.42
C ASP A 145 -9.42 -1.84 -0.08
N ALA A 146 -10.38 -2.76 -0.10
CA ALA A 146 -10.97 -3.36 1.10
C ALA A 146 -9.91 -4.09 1.94
N LEU A 147 -8.97 -4.79 1.31
CA LEU A 147 -7.86 -5.47 2.00
C LEU A 147 -6.96 -4.46 2.73
N HIS A 148 -6.60 -3.35 2.07
CA HIS A 148 -5.76 -2.31 2.69
C HIS A 148 -6.50 -1.62 3.84
N SER A 149 -7.79 -1.29 3.67
CA SER A 149 -8.62 -0.72 4.73
C SER A 149 -8.75 -1.65 5.94
N THR A 150 -8.94 -2.95 5.71
CA THR A 150 -9.03 -3.94 6.79
C THR A 150 -7.71 -4.04 7.57
N ARG A 151 -6.57 -4.02 6.87
CA ARG A 151 -5.25 -3.99 7.54
C ARG A 151 -5.08 -2.74 8.40
N ALA A 152 -5.42 -1.57 7.85
CA ALA A 152 -5.35 -0.31 8.57
C ALA A 152 -6.28 -0.30 9.82
N ALA A 153 -7.46 -0.92 9.71
CA ALA A 153 -8.41 -1.06 10.80
C ALA A 153 -7.90 -1.99 11.91
N VAL A 154 -7.18 -3.05 11.56
CA VAL A 154 -6.55 -3.94 12.56
C VAL A 154 -5.41 -3.23 13.29
N GLU A 155 -4.68 -2.34 12.62
CA GLU A 155 -3.53 -1.64 13.19
C GLU A 155 -3.92 -0.51 14.16
N GLU A 156 -4.82 0.40 13.76
CA GLU A 156 -5.16 1.61 14.55
C GLU A 156 -6.64 1.64 14.99
N GLY A 157 -7.41 0.58 14.74
CA GLY A 157 -8.83 0.51 15.06
C GLY A 157 -9.74 1.18 14.03
N VAL A 158 -11.02 1.30 14.38
CA VAL A 158 -12.09 1.87 13.55
C VAL A 158 -12.77 3.04 14.24
N VAL A 159 -13.33 3.95 13.45
CA VAL A 159 -14.07 5.13 13.90
C VAL A 159 -15.36 5.29 13.09
N ALA A 160 -16.26 6.15 13.58
CA ALA A 160 -17.51 6.49 12.89
C ALA A 160 -17.26 7.11 11.51
N GLY A 161 -17.68 6.42 10.45
CA GLY A 161 -17.40 6.84 9.07
C GLY A 161 -18.26 8.01 8.59
N GLY A 162 -18.26 8.23 7.27
CA GLY A 162 -19.07 9.28 6.66
C GLY A 162 -18.60 10.71 7.00
N GLY A 163 -17.34 10.86 7.42
CA GLY A 163 -16.79 12.15 7.86
C GLY A 163 -17.21 12.60 9.26
N VAL A 164 -18.00 11.80 9.99
CA VAL A 164 -18.50 12.14 11.33
C VAL A 164 -17.35 12.28 12.33
N THR A 165 -16.34 11.40 12.29
CA THR A 165 -15.16 11.52 13.17
C THR A 165 -14.44 12.86 13.04
N LEU A 166 -14.36 13.45 11.85
CA LEU A 166 -13.72 14.75 11.68
C LEU A 166 -14.55 15.89 12.27
N ILE A 167 -15.88 15.77 12.24
CA ILE A 167 -16.79 16.69 12.96
C ILE A 167 -16.61 16.56 14.47
N ARG A 168 -16.44 15.35 14.99
CA ARG A 168 -16.17 15.13 16.42
C ARG A 168 -14.81 15.69 16.83
N ALA A 169 -13.79 15.49 15.99
CA ALA A 169 -12.46 16.08 16.20
C ALA A 169 -12.53 17.62 16.25
N LEU A 170 -13.30 18.24 15.33
CA LEU A 170 -13.55 19.68 15.34
C LEU A 170 -14.13 20.17 16.68
N GLN A 171 -15.10 19.43 17.24
CA GLN A 171 -15.70 19.77 18.54
C GLN A 171 -14.73 19.59 19.70
N ALA A 172 -13.91 18.53 19.67
CA ALA A 172 -12.90 18.25 20.69
C ALA A 172 -11.77 19.29 20.71
N VAL A 173 -11.40 19.84 19.55
CA VAL A 173 -10.40 20.93 19.44
C VAL A 173 -10.90 22.23 20.10
N GLY A 174 -12.21 22.42 20.24
CA GLY A 174 -12.80 23.51 21.03
C GLY A 174 -12.25 24.89 20.69
N GLU A 175 -11.86 25.65 21.72
CA GLU A 175 -11.30 27.00 21.63
C GLU A 175 -9.77 27.02 21.50
N LEU A 176 -9.23 26.28 20.53
CA LEU A 176 -7.81 26.44 20.18
C LEU A 176 -7.55 27.86 19.64
N THR A 177 -6.62 28.57 20.29
CA THR A 177 -6.13 29.90 19.88
C THR A 177 -4.64 29.85 19.58
N GLY A 178 -4.21 30.55 18.53
CA GLY A 178 -2.80 30.74 18.21
C GLY A 178 -2.18 31.93 18.95
N ASP A 179 -0.89 32.15 18.73
CA ASP A 179 -0.12 33.25 19.31
C ASP A 179 -0.51 34.61 18.73
N ASN A 180 -1.06 34.62 17.51
CA ASN A 180 -1.46 35.81 16.79
C ASN A 180 -2.69 35.55 15.89
N GLU A 181 -3.21 36.62 15.29
CA GLU A 181 -4.43 36.54 14.49
C GLU A 181 -4.26 35.72 13.20
N GLU A 182 -3.07 35.69 12.60
CA GLU A 182 -2.80 34.87 11.40
C GLU A 182 -2.88 33.38 11.72
N GLN A 183 -2.35 32.96 12.87
CA GLN A 183 -2.48 31.59 13.35
C GLN A 183 -3.96 31.25 13.65
N ASN A 184 -4.73 32.19 14.22
CA ASN A 184 -6.17 32.00 14.43
C ASN A 184 -6.92 31.76 13.11
N VAL A 185 -6.61 32.53 12.07
CA VAL A 185 -7.16 32.32 10.72
C VAL A 185 -6.78 30.94 10.18
N GLY A 186 -5.52 30.50 10.36
CA GLY A 186 -5.08 29.15 10.00
C GLY A 186 -5.86 28.04 10.70
N ILE A 187 -6.12 28.20 12.01
CA ILE A 187 -6.97 27.27 12.78
C ILE A 187 -8.38 27.22 12.19
N GLN A 188 -8.98 28.38 11.86
CA GLN A 188 -10.32 28.43 11.26
C GLN A 188 -10.38 27.76 9.89
N ILE A 189 -9.34 27.89 9.06
CA ILE A 189 -9.24 27.20 7.76
C ILE A 189 -9.24 25.68 7.97
N ALA A 190 -8.44 25.17 8.91
CA ALA A 190 -8.38 23.75 9.22
C ALA A 190 -9.74 23.25 9.74
N LYS A 191 -10.35 23.99 10.68
CA LYS A 191 -11.69 23.68 11.24
C LYS A 191 -12.75 23.56 10.14
N ARG A 192 -12.81 24.53 9.22
CA ARG A 192 -13.74 24.51 8.08
C ARG A 192 -13.47 23.33 7.15
N SER A 193 -12.21 22.99 6.91
CA SER A 193 -11.82 21.90 6.01
C SER A 193 -12.22 20.52 6.55
N MET A 194 -12.26 20.34 7.88
CA MET A 194 -12.71 19.08 8.51
C MET A 194 -14.18 18.74 8.22
N GLU A 195 -15.01 19.74 7.89
CA GLU A 195 -16.41 19.50 7.48
C GLU A 195 -16.55 19.04 6.03
N ALA A 196 -15.54 19.29 5.19
CA ALA A 196 -15.62 19.08 3.76
C ALA A 196 -15.96 17.63 3.37
N PRO A 197 -15.42 16.57 4.02
CA PRO A 197 -15.75 15.19 3.66
C PRO A 197 -17.24 14.86 3.87
N LEU A 198 -17.82 15.20 5.03
CA LEU A 198 -19.25 14.99 5.29
C LEU A 198 -20.11 15.80 4.32
N ARG A 199 -19.76 17.07 4.09
CA ARG A 199 -20.48 17.92 3.12
C ARG A 199 -20.47 17.32 1.72
N GLN A 200 -19.32 16.85 1.24
CA GLN A 200 -19.19 16.29 -0.10
C GLN A 200 -20.01 14.99 -0.25
N ILE A 201 -20.00 14.13 0.77
CA ILE A 201 -20.79 12.90 0.78
C ILE A 201 -22.28 13.22 0.68
N VAL A 202 -22.77 14.18 1.47
CA VAL A 202 -24.18 14.60 1.45
C VAL A 202 -24.57 15.22 0.11
N THR A 203 -23.73 16.11 -0.44
CA THR A 203 -23.97 16.71 -1.76
C THR A 203 -24.04 15.67 -2.86
N ASN A 204 -23.14 14.67 -2.84
CA ASN A 204 -23.14 13.58 -3.81
C ASN A 204 -24.39 12.70 -3.70
N ALA A 205 -24.99 12.61 -2.51
CA ALA A 205 -26.26 11.93 -2.26
C ALA A 205 -27.49 12.80 -2.57
N GLY A 206 -27.31 14.05 -3.01
CA GLY A 206 -28.39 14.99 -3.35
C GLY A 206 -29.05 15.67 -2.14
N GLY A 207 -28.42 15.61 -0.96
CA GLY A 207 -28.92 16.26 0.26
C GLY A 207 -28.35 17.67 0.49
N GLU A 208 -28.94 18.37 1.46
CA GLU A 208 -28.49 19.72 1.85
C GLU A 208 -27.37 19.65 2.90
N ALA A 209 -26.12 19.81 2.45
CA ALA A 209 -24.92 19.60 3.26
C ALA A 209 -24.89 20.41 4.57
N SER A 210 -25.31 21.67 4.55
CA SER A 210 -25.30 22.53 5.74
C SER A 210 -26.25 22.02 6.83
N VAL A 211 -27.46 21.60 6.45
CA VAL A 211 -28.46 21.06 7.39
C VAL A 211 -27.96 19.77 8.03
N VAL A 212 -27.34 18.89 7.23
CA VAL A 212 -26.81 17.62 7.73
C VAL A 212 -25.64 17.85 8.69
N VAL A 213 -24.67 18.69 8.31
CA VAL A 213 -23.53 19.00 9.17
C VAL A 213 -23.97 19.60 10.49
N ASP A 214 -24.88 20.57 10.48
CA ASP A 214 -25.36 21.22 11.71
C ASP A 214 -26.08 20.23 12.63
N LYS A 215 -26.90 19.33 12.07
CA LYS A 215 -27.56 18.28 12.85
C LYS A 215 -26.57 17.24 13.40
N VAL A 216 -25.55 16.87 12.64
CA VAL A 216 -24.49 15.97 13.12
C VAL A 216 -23.70 16.64 14.25
N LYS A 217 -23.37 17.93 14.15
CA LYS A 217 -22.73 18.71 15.23
C LYS A 217 -23.57 18.77 16.51
N GLN A 218 -24.89 18.83 16.40
CA GLN A 218 -25.78 18.83 17.57
C GLN A 218 -25.85 17.47 18.28
N GLY A 219 -25.48 16.38 17.60
CA GLY A 219 -25.38 15.07 18.21
C GLY A 219 -24.02 14.79 18.86
N GLU A 220 -23.93 13.67 19.56
CA GLU A 220 -22.75 13.25 20.31
C GLU A 220 -22.28 11.84 19.89
N GLY A 221 -21.06 11.46 20.27
CA GLY A 221 -20.52 10.13 20.00
C GLY A 221 -20.54 9.78 18.52
N ASN A 222 -21.11 8.61 18.20
CA ASN A 222 -21.17 8.08 16.85
C ASN A 222 -22.40 8.55 16.06
N PHE A 223 -23.21 9.47 16.59
CA PHE A 223 -24.39 9.96 15.87
C PHE A 223 -23.97 10.62 14.56
N GLY A 224 -24.56 10.18 13.45
CA GLY A 224 -24.20 10.64 12.11
C GLY A 224 -25.34 10.53 11.11
N PHE A 225 -25.01 10.71 9.84
CA PHE A 225 -25.94 10.64 8.72
C PHE A 225 -25.52 9.56 7.73
N ASN A 226 -26.39 8.59 7.50
CA ASN A 226 -26.21 7.57 6.49
C ASN A 226 -26.67 8.11 5.13
N ALA A 227 -25.72 8.48 4.28
CA ALA A 227 -26.00 9.02 2.96
C ALA A 227 -26.60 8.00 1.97
N ALA A 228 -26.56 6.70 2.26
CA ALA A 228 -27.17 5.68 1.41
C ALA A 228 -28.69 5.53 1.67
N SER A 229 -29.13 5.65 2.93
CA SER A 229 -30.55 5.56 3.30
C SER A 229 -31.22 6.93 3.53
N GLY A 230 -30.44 7.98 3.78
CA GLY A 230 -30.94 9.30 4.17
C GLY A 230 -31.33 9.40 5.65
N GLU A 231 -30.95 8.44 6.48
CA GLU A 231 -31.34 8.38 7.90
C GLU A 231 -30.21 8.81 8.85
N TYR A 232 -30.59 9.26 10.04
CA TYR A 232 -29.65 9.58 11.12
C TYR A 232 -29.64 8.48 12.16
N GLY A 233 -28.48 8.21 12.76
CA GLY A 233 -28.34 7.19 13.80
C GLY A 233 -26.90 7.00 14.24
N ASP A 234 -26.63 5.91 14.96
CA ASP A 234 -25.26 5.50 15.31
C ASP A 234 -24.56 4.89 14.08
N MET A 235 -23.49 5.54 13.62
CA MET A 235 -22.74 5.12 12.43
C MET A 235 -22.07 3.75 12.60
N ILE A 236 -21.68 3.39 13.81
CA ILE A 236 -21.05 2.09 14.10
C ILE A 236 -22.11 1.00 14.06
N GLU A 237 -23.27 1.22 14.67
CA GLU A 237 -24.39 0.26 14.60
C GLU A 237 -24.90 0.07 13.18
N MET A 238 -24.87 1.14 12.36
CA MET A 238 -25.20 1.08 10.93
C MET A 238 -24.11 0.42 10.07
N GLY A 239 -22.96 0.04 10.64
CA GLY A 239 -21.85 -0.58 9.92
C GLY A 239 -21.07 0.39 9.02
N ILE A 240 -21.20 1.69 9.24
CA ILE A 240 -20.48 2.75 8.51
C ILE A 240 -19.24 3.11 9.31
N LEU A 241 -18.17 2.38 9.05
CA LEU A 241 -16.91 2.44 9.77
C LEU A 241 -15.79 2.88 8.83
N ASP A 242 -14.93 3.77 9.30
CA ASP A 242 -13.67 4.09 8.62
C ASP A 242 -12.49 3.62 9.50
N PRO A 243 -11.39 3.10 8.91
CA PRO A 243 -10.17 2.84 9.67
C PRO A 243 -9.59 4.14 10.24
N ALA A 244 -9.27 4.18 11.54
CA ALA A 244 -8.78 5.39 12.20
C ALA A 244 -7.53 5.95 11.52
N LYS A 245 -6.63 5.05 11.10
CA LYS A 245 -5.41 5.37 10.34
C LYS A 245 -5.70 6.15 9.06
N VAL A 246 -6.75 5.76 8.33
CA VAL A 246 -7.10 6.40 7.06
C VAL A 246 -7.57 7.82 7.30
N THR A 247 -8.47 8.04 8.26
CA THR A 247 -8.97 9.38 8.61
C THR A 247 -7.84 10.31 9.06
N ARG A 248 -6.96 9.82 9.95
CA ARG A 248 -5.80 10.58 10.45
C ARG A 248 -4.80 10.90 9.33
N SER A 249 -4.41 9.90 8.53
CA SER A 249 -3.44 10.06 7.45
C SER A 249 -3.96 10.99 6.36
N ALA A 250 -5.25 10.92 6.01
CA ALA A 250 -5.85 11.81 5.03
C ALA A 250 -5.77 13.28 5.47
N LEU A 251 -6.14 13.58 6.72
CA LEU A 251 -6.05 14.93 7.27
C LEU A 251 -4.61 15.46 7.30
N GLN A 252 -3.66 14.65 7.78
CA GLN A 252 -2.25 15.03 7.87
C GLN A 252 -1.62 15.27 6.51
N ALA A 253 -1.88 14.39 5.53
CA ALA A 253 -1.36 14.53 4.18
C ALA A 253 -1.94 15.78 3.48
N ALA A 254 -3.26 16.01 3.61
CA ALA A 254 -3.91 17.20 3.07
C ALA A 254 -3.36 18.48 3.69
N ALA A 255 -3.23 18.54 5.02
CA ALA A 255 -2.66 19.68 5.73
C ALA A 255 -1.20 19.92 5.35
N SER A 256 -0.40 18.86 5.17
CA SER A 256 1.01 18.97 4.77
C SER A 256 1.16 19.62 3.39
N VAL A 257 0.39 19.17 2.39
CA VAL A 257 0.47 19.74 1.04
C VAL A 257 -0.09 21.16 1.02
N ALA A 258 -1.23 21.40 1.69
CA ALA A 258 -1.82 22.73 1.78
C ALA A 258 -0.86 23.73 2.44
N GLY A 259 -0.19 23.35 3.53
CA GLY A 259 0.80 24.19 4.20
C GLY A 259 1.95 24.60 3.26
N LEU A 260 2.49 23.65 2.50
CA LEU A 260 3.53 23.93 1.50
C LEU A 260 3.05 24.89 0.42
N MET A 261 1.84 24.69 -0.10
CA MET A 261 1.26 25.53 -1.15
C MET A 261 0.99 26.96 -0.66
N ILE A 262 0.47 27.12 0.56
CA ILE A 262 0.19 28.45 1.15
C ILE A 262 1.48 29.28 1.27
N THR A 263 2.61 28.64 1.57
CA THR A 263 3.91 29.32 1.70
C THR A 263 4.70 29.42 0.39
N THR A 264 4.13 29.01 -0.74
CA THR A 264 4.83 29.02 -2.02
C THR A 264 4.76 30.40 -2.68
N GLU A 265 5.86 31.16 -2.60
CA GLU A 265 6.00 32.49 -3.23
C GLU A 265 6.49 32.44 -4.68
N CYS A 266 7.13 31.34 -5.09
CA CYS A 266 7.72 31.21 -6.43
C CYS A 266 7.60 29.77 -6.94
N MET A 267 7.27 29.64 -8.22
CA MET A 267 7.25 28.37 -8.95
C MET A 267 8.07 28.53 -10.23
N ILE A 268 9.02 27.62 -10.44
CA ILE A 268 9.81 27.54 -11.67
C ILE A 268 9.35 26.32 -12.45
N THR A 269 9.05 26.51 -13.73
CA THR A 269 8.63 25.44 -14.65
C THR A 269 9.55 25.42 -15.86
N GLU A 270 9.59 24.28 -16.54
CA GLU A 270 10.19 24.21 -17.88
C GLU A 270 9.43 25.11 -18.84
N ILE A 271 10.16 25.77 -19.74
CA ILE A 271 9.56 26.51 -20.84
C ILE A 271 8.85 25.49 -21.73
N LYS A 272 7.59 25.76 -22.07
CA LYS A 272 6.84 24.92 -22.99
C LYS A 272 7.62 24.80 -24.31
N GLU A 273 8.10 23.61 -24.63
CA GLU A 273 8.72 23.36 -25.92
C GLU A 273 7.63 23.38 -27.00
N ASP A 274 7.81 24.20 -28.04
CA ASP A 274 7.04 24.10 -29.28
C ASP A 274 7.51 22.86 -30.07
N LYS A 275 7.21 21.67 -29.53
CA LYS A 275 7.25 20.45 -30.32
C LYS A 275 6.03 20.50 -31.25
N PRO A 276 6.21 20.44 -32.58
CA PRO A 276 5.07 20.18 -33.45
C PRO A 276 4.41 18.92 -32.92
N ALA A 277 3.10 18.98 -32.69
CA ALA A 277 2.32 17.81 -32.33
C ALA A 277 2.76 16.70 -33.29
N ALA A 278 3.42 15.67 -32.75
CA ALA A 278 3.81 14.52 -33.56
C ALA A 278 2.55 14.12 -34.29
N SER A 279 2.58 14.24 -35.62
CA SER A 279 1.47 13.89 -36.49
C SER A 279 0.95 12.56 -35.99
N ALA A 280 -0.30 12.54 -35.51
CA ALA A 280 -0.95 11.29 -35.15
C ALA A 280 -0.72 10.38 -36.36
N MET A 281 0.13 9.36 -36.19
CA MET A 281 0.22 8.31 -37.18
C MET A 281 -1.17 7.72 -37.23
N ASP A 282 -1.86 8.03 -38.31
CA ASP A 282 -3.13 7.44 -38.69
C ASP A 282 -3.01 5.91 -38.50
N PRO A 283 -3.84 5.28 -37.65
CA PRO A 283 -3.85 3.82 -37.48
C PRO A 283 -4.34 3.06 -38.73
N GLY A 284 -4.35 3.68 -39.90
CA GLY A 284 -5.07 3.23 -41.09
C GLY A 284 -4.26 2.76 -42.30
N MET A 285 -2.93 2.66 -42.26
CA MET A 285 -2.14 2.22 -43.43
C MET A 285 -1.12 1.11 -43.11
N GLY A 286 -1.63 0.00 -42.59
CA GLY A 286 -0.92 -1.28 -42.47
C GLY A 286 -1.62 -2.37 -43.28
N GLY A 287 -1.71 -2.18 -44.60
CA GLY A 287 -2.35 -3.14 -45.50
C GLY A 287 -1.96 -2.93 -46.95
N MET A 288 -0.78 -3.44 -47.34
CA MET A 288 -0.51 -4.16 -48.60
C MET A 288 1.01 -4.28 -48.84
N MET A 289 1.38 -5.52 -49.21
CA MET A 289 2.70 -6.05 -49.62
C MET A 289 3.64 -6.50 -48.50
#